data_AF-A0AAI8PAR6-F1
#
_entry.id   AF-A0AAI8PAR6-F1
#
_cell.length_a   1.000
_cell.length_b   1.000
_cell.length_c   1.000
_cell.angle_alpha   90.00
_cell.angle_beta   90.00
_cell.angle_gamma   90.00
#
_symmetry.space_group_name_H-M   'P 1'
#
loop_
_entity.id
_entity.type
_entity.pdbx_description
1 polymer ?
#
loop_
_entity_poly.entity_id
_entity_poly.type
_entity_poly.pdbx_seq_one_letter_code
_entity_poly.pdbx_strand_id
1 'polypeptide(L)'
;MDSLKFEPLISFTARCQWQLDEAPMHPGQWNEDSDLLRPFWVEFDDWNGNDGWLITSTDYSEEMIQSFLIDQLLGPQARQRRFCDSFWFGVYRHATGFFYEVRPAYEGDNVDSWPLLDYWLNVSRNGYLGFYTARSPAGKCVTEQARLEVRDPFGVRAGMTLPIDPPFEIATPLYTLTCSRGTPLWHVPELDPADLEAGDVLTNLTLHSPWGRRVRRVAEDVAYLNDHQGTSGRFSLVIQNPCVPPHPKPKA
;
A
#
# COMPACT_ATOMS: atom_id res chain seq x y z
N MET A 1 -13.05 -12.11 -21.11
CA MET A 1 -12.02 -12.77 -20.27
C MET A 1 -11.13 -11.62 -19.85
N ASP A 2 -11.56 -10.92 -18.80
CA ASP A 2 -11.25 -9.49 -18.73
C ASP A 2 -9.93 -9.29 -18.01
N SER A 3 -8.91 -8.98 -18.79
CA SER A 3 -7.54 -8.78 -18.33
C SER A 3 -7.42 -7.46 -17.57
N LEU A 4 -6.74 -7.49 -16.43
CA LEU A 4 -6.28 -6.26 -15.77
C LEU A 4 -5.38 -5.48 -16.74
N LYS A 5 -5.73 -4.21 -16.98
CA LYS A 5 -4.97 -3.31 -17.84
C LYS A 5 -4.38 -2.20 -16.98
N PHE A 6 -3.05 -2.06 -17.00
CA PHE A 6 -2.39 -0.93 -16.35
C PHE A 6 -2.76 0.39 -17.07
N GLU A 7 -3.12 1.42 -16.29
CA GLU A 7 -3.54 2.73 -16.77
C GLU A 7 -2.61 3.82 -16.18
N PRO A 8 -1.49 4.13 -16.86
CA PRO A 8 -0.50 5.09 -16.33
C PRO A 8 -1.03 6.52 -16.21
N LEU A 9 -1.98 6.91 -17.07
CA LEU A 9 -2.48 8.29 -17.12
C LEU A 9 -3.40 8.66 -15.96
N ILE A 10 -3.91 7.67 -15.23
CA ILE A 10 -4.76 7.88 -14.05
C ILE A 10 -4.10 7.31 -12.79
N SER A 11 -2.82 6.92 -12.88
CA SER A 11 -2.00 6.64 -11.70
C SER A 11 -1.66 7.96 -11.00
N PHE A 12 -1.43 7.93 -9.69
CA PHE A 12 -1.30 9.15 -8.89
C PHE A 12 -0.42 8.93 -7.66
N THR A 13 -0.02 10.01 -7.01
CA THR A 13 0.58 9.98 -5.67
C THR A 13 -0.35 10.61 -4.65
N ALA A 14 -0.36 10.05 -3.45
CA ALA A 14 -1.18 10.53 -2.37
C ALA A 14 -0.54 10.27 -1.01
N ARG A 15 -0.83 11.15 -0.07
CA ARG A 15 -0.65 10.87 1.36
C ARG A 15 -1.88 10.14 1.87
N CYS A 16 -1.62 9.24 2.81
CA CYS A 16 -2.61 8.32 3.32
C CYS A 16 -2.83 8.58 4.81
N GLN A 17 -4.07 8.44 5.28
CA GLN A 17 -4.38 8.59 6.70
C GLN A 17 -5.41 7.57 7.17
N TRP A 18 -5.30 7.17 8.43
CA TRP A 18 -6.29 6.37 9.12
C TRP A 18 -7.28 7.28 9.85
N GLN A 19 -8.57 7.02 9.68
CA GLN A 19 -9.61 7.56 10.56
C GLN A 19 -9.84 6.57 11.70
N LEU A 20 -9.65 7.03 12.93
CA LEU A 20 -9.71 6.19 14.12
C LEU A 20 -11.12 5.67 14.43
N ASP A 21 -12.16 6.34 13.93
CA ASP A 21 -13.57 5.96 14.07
C ASP A 21 -14.14 5.49 12.71
N GLU A 22 -15.21 4.69 12.76
CA GLU A 22 -16.05 4.37 11.61
C GLU A 22 -17.12 5.43 11.32
N ALA A 23 -17.31 6.40 12.21
CA ALA A 23 -18.17 7.56 11.98
C ALA A 23 -17.72 8.32 10.72
N PRO A 24 -18.61 8.56 9.74
CA PRO A 24 -18.25 9.31 8.55
C PRO A 24 -17.77 10.73 8.90
N MET A 25 -16.62 11.10 8.38
CA MET A 25 -16.02 12.43 8.49
C MET A 25 -16.40 13.28 7.27
N HIS A 26 -16.95 14.47 7.51
CA HIS A 26 -17.17 15.42 6.42
C HIS A 26 -15.82 16.00 5.93
N PRO A 27 -15.62 16.23 4.62
CA PRO A 27 -14.36 16.80 4.13
C PRO A 27 -13.96 18.12 4.79
N GLY A 28 -14.93 18.98 5.14
CA GLY A 28 -14.66 20.24 5.85
C GLY A 28 -14.26 20.08 7.34
N GLN A 29 -14.36 18.86 7.89
CA GLN A 29 -13.85 18.51 9.22
C GLN A 29 -12.46 17.89 9.15
N TRP A 30 -11.97 17.60 7.94
CA TRP A 30 -10.65 17.07 7.75
C TRP A 30 -9.63 18.13 8.17
N ASN A 31 -8.79 17.75 9.12
CA ASN A 31 -7.67 18.54 9.59
C ASN A 31 -6.54 17.57 9.91
N GLU A 32 -5.39 17.77 9.29
CA GLU A 32 -4.22 16.91 9.46
C GLU A 32 -3.76 16.81 10.93
N ASP A 33 -3.97 17.86 11.72
CA ASP A 33 -3.64 17.91 13.15
C ASP A 33 -4.75 17.35 14.05
N SER A 34 -5.78 16.73 13.47
CA SER A 34 -6.90 16.18 14.24
C SER A 34 -6.52 14.91 14.99
N ASP A 35 -6.90 14.83 16.27
CA ASP A 35 -6.79 13.61 17.06
C ASP A 35 -7.56 12.42 16.48
N LEU A 36 -8.47 12.67 15.53
CA LEU A 36 -9.28 11.64 14.84
C LEU A 36 -8.53 10.95 13.69
N LEU A 37 -7.43 11.55 13.22
CA LEU A 37 -6.67 11.07 12.08
C LEU A 37 -5.27 10.62 12.52
N ARG A 38 -4.71 9.66 11.79
CA ARG A 38 -3.29 9.32 11.91
C ARG A 38 -2.63 9.14 10.55
N PRO A 39 -1.46 9.76 10.29
CA PRO A 39 -0.78 9.66 9.02
C PRO A 39 -0.23 8.25 8.81
N PHE A 40 -0.29 7.78 7.57
CA PHE A 40 0.41 6.58 7.14
C PHE A 40 1.85 6.93 6.77
N TRP A 41 2.79 6.11 7.21
CA TRP A 41 4.18 6.25 6.80
C TRP A 41 4.93 4.93 6.92
N VAL A 42 6.11 4.86 6.31
CA VAL A 42 7.04 3.73 6.35
C VAL A 42 8.48 4.24 6.41
N GLU A 43 9.34 3.44 7.03
CA GLU A 43 10.79 3.65 7.04
C GLU A 43 11.50 2.52 6.28
N PHE A 44 12.57 2.88 5.57
CA PHE A 44 13.48 1.98 4.87
C PHE A 44 14.93 2.17 5.30
N ASP A 45 15.71 1.09 5.15
CA ASP A 45 17.12 0.97 5.51
C ASP A 45 17.44 1.15 7.01
N ASP A 46 16.47 0.92 7.90
CA ASP A 46 16.71 0.89 9.34
C ASP A 46 17.24 -0.49 9.79
N TRP A 47 18.37 -0.51 10.50
CA TRP A 47 19.08 -1.74 10.87
C TRP A 47 18.43 -2.48 12.05
N ASN A 48 17.36 -1.94 12.62
CA ASN A 48 16.68 -2.50 13.78
C ASN A 48 15.80 -3.73 13.46
N GLY A 49 15.64 -4.10 12.18
CA GLY A 49 14.83 -5.24 11.74
C GLY A 49 13.33 -4.96 11.62
N ASN A 50 12.91 -3.70 11.81
CA ASN A 50 11.53 -3.23 11.66
C ASN A 50 11.32 -2.50 10.33
N ASP A 51 12.25 -2.67 9.39
CA ASP A 51 12.26 -2.00 8.11
C ASP A 51 11.07 -2.40 7.24
N GLY A 52 10.42 -1.41 6.62
CA GLY A 52 9.35 -1.62 5.67
C GLY A 52 7.96 -1.90 6.27
N TRP A 53 7.72 -1.80 7.58
CA TRP A 53 6.36 -1.94 8.12
C TRP A 53 5.54 -0.65 7.96
N LEU A 54 4.25 -0.77 7.60
CA LEU A 54 3.35 0.38 7.44
C LEU A 54 2.77 0.82 8.79
N ILE A 55 2.95 2.09 9.11
CA ILE A 55 2.70 2.69 10.42
C ILE A 55 1.58 3.73 10.33
N THR A 56 0.76 3.85 11.38
CA THR A 56 -0.37 4.81 11.44
C THR A 56 -0.46 5.52 12.79
N SER A 57 0.67 5.90 13.38
CA SER A 57 0.68 6.74 14.58
C SER A 57 1.92 7.62 14.63
N THR A 58 1.77 8.79 15.25
CA THR A 58 2.89 9.62 15.75
C THR A 58 3.12 9.41 17.24
N ASP A 59 2.26 8.63 17.92
CA ASP A 59 2.33 8.30 19.37
C ASP A 59 3.42 7.25 19.66
N TYR A 60 4.56 7.39 19.01
CA TYR A 60 5.80 6.77 19.42
C TYR A 60 6.26 7.45 20.71
N SER A 61 6.85 6.70 21.65
CA SER A 61 7.46 7.35 22.82
C SER A 61 8.52 8.35 22.35
N GLU A 62 8.70 9.47 23.07
CA GLU A 62 9.75 10.45 22.72
C GLU A 62 11.12 9.77 22.57
N GLU A 63 11.42 8.71 23.35
CA GLU A 63 12.65 7.91 23.22
C GLU A 63 12.74 7.15 21.90
N MET A 64 11.61 6.67 21.37
CA MET A 64 11.54 5.98 20.08
C MET A 64 11.57 7.00 18.92
N ILE A 65 10.90 8.15 19.05
CA ILE A 65 11.02 9.28 18.09
C ILE A 65 12.45 9.85 18.09
N GLN A 66 13.06 10.02 19.26
CA GLN A 66 14.42 10.51 19.38
C GLN A 66 15.45 9.49 18.91
N SER A 67 15.24 8.19 19.07
CA SER A 67 16.12 7.20 18.44
C SER A 67 16.04 7.27 16.91
N PHE A 68 14.90 7.68 16.33
CA PHE A 68 14.78 7.98 14.88
C PHE A 68 15.55 9.23 14.44
N LEU A 69 15.56 10.30 15.27
CA LEU A 69 16.20 11.59 14.96
C LEU A 69 17.71 11.64 15.30
N ILE A 70 18.17 10.90 16.31
CA ILE A 70 19.55 10.97 16.83
C ILE A 70 20.57 10.36 15.84
N ASP A 71 20.19 9.38 15.01
CA ASP A 71 21.10 8.78 14.02
C ASP A 71 21.42 9.70 12.83
N GLN A 72 20.69 10.81 12.64
CA GLN A 72 21.09 11.87 11.70
C GLN A 72 22.34 12.64 12.17
N LEU A 73 22.69 12.56 13.47
CA LEU A 73 23.72 13.40 14.09
C LEU A 73 25.08 12.69 14.28
N LEU A 74 25.17 11.36 14.10
CA LEU A 74 26.36 10.60 14.51
C LEU A 74 26.98 9.75 13.38
N GLY A 75 27.71 10.43 12.49
CA GLY A 75 28.96 9.93 11.91
C GLY A 75 28.99 9.58 10.41
N PRO A 76 30.19 9.46 9.80
CA PRO A 76 30.39 9.38 8.34
C PRO A 76 29.95 8.06 7.67
N GLN A 77 29.30 7.16 8.41
CA GLN A 77 28.83 5.85 7.95
C GLN A 77 27.35 5.58 8.30
N ALA A 78 26.58 6.60 8.70
CA ALA A 78 25.13 6.47 8.83
C ALA A 78 24.53 6.11 7.46
N ARG A 79 24.03 4.87 7.30
CA ARG A 79 23.21 4.53 6.14
C ARG A 79 21.96 5.39 6.20
N GLN A 80 21.62 6.00 5.07
CA GLN A 80 20.58 7.02 4.96
C GLN A 80 19.21 6.40 5.20
N ARG A 81 18.72 6.40 6.45
CA ARG A 81 17.31 6.11 6.77
C ARG A 81 16.41 6.88 5.82
N ARG A 82 15.42 6.21 5.25
CA ARG A 82 14.47 6.83 4.31
C ARG A 82 13.06 6.75 4.88
N PHE A 83 12.51 7.92 5.18
CA PHE A 83 11.11 8.06 5.57
C PHE A 83 10.25 8.34 4.35
N CYS A 84 9.08 7.70 4.29
CA CYS A 84 8.13 7.88 3.21
C CYS A 84 6.70 7.91 3.75
N ASP A 85 6.02 9.05 3.58
CA ASP A 85 4.62 9.29 3.94
C ASP A 85 3.70 9.45 2.71
N SER A 86 4.32 9.38 1.53
CA SER A 86 3.73 9.63 0.23
C SER A 86 3.84 8.37 -0.60
N PHE A 87 2.72 7.92 -1.17
CA PHE A 87 2.65 6.63 -1.85
C PHE A 87 2.19 6.80 -3.29
N TRP A 88 2.82 6.05 -4.19
CA TRP A 88 2.39 5.94 -5.58
C TRP A 88 1.36 4.83 -5.72
N PHE A 89 0.23 5.18 -6.33
CA PHE A 89 -0.88 4.31 -6.66
C PHE A 89 -0.90 4.05 -8.17
N GLY A 90 -0.33 2.90 -8.56
CA GLY A 90 -0.39 2.39 -9.91
C GLY A 90 -1.76 1.81 -10.21
N VAL A 91 -2.52 2.44 -11.12
CA VAL A 91 -3.91 2.05 -11.40
C VAL A 91 -3.98 0.94 -12.44
N TYR A 92 -4.74 -0.09 -12.12
CA TYR A 92 -5.11 -1.18 -13.01
C TYR A 92 -6.61 -1.21 -13.17
N ARG A 93 -7.08 -1.06 -14.41
CA ARG A 93 -8.49 -1.21 -14.77
C ARG A 93 -8.83 -2.67 -14.93
N HIS A 94 -9.91 -3.08 -14.28
CA HIS A 94 -10.62 -4.33 -14.51
C HIS A 94 -12.02 -4.01 -15.04
N ALA A 95 -12.75 -5.01 -15.55
CA ALA A 95 -14.12 -4.82 -16.03
C ALA A 95 -15.07 -4.29 -14.93
N THR A 96 -14.74 -4.53 -13.66
CA THR A 96 -15.60 -4.25 -12.51
C THR A 96 -15.11 -3.09 -11.65
N GLY A 97 -14.02 -2.41 -12.01
CA GLY A 97 -13.47 -1.32 -11.22
C GLY A 97 -11.96 -1.17 -11.32
N PHE A 98 -11.38 -0.51 -10.32
CA PHE A 98 -9.96 -0.16 -10.28
C PHE A 98 -9.24 -0.87 -9.15
N PHE A 99 -8.00 -1.25 -9.44
CA PHE A 99 -7.10 -1.88 -8.49
C PHE A 99 -5.78 -1.14 -8.46
N TYR A 100 -5.11 -1.19 -7.31
CA TYR A 100 -3.98 -0.31 -7.04
C TYR A 100 -2.75 -1.12 -6.66
N GLU A 101 -1.69 -0.98 -7.43
CA GLU A 101 -0.35 -1.27 -6.95
C GLU A 101 0.10 -0.11 -6.07
N VAL A 102 0.54 -0.40 -4.84
CA VAL A 102 0.99 0.65 -3.91
C VAL A 102 2.48 0.50 -3.67
N ARG A 103 3.22 1.57 -3.95
CA ARG A 103 4.68 1.68 -3.75
C ARG A 103 5.03 2.98 -3.04
N PRO A 104 6.23 3.11 -2.46
CA PRO A 104 6.74 4.42 -2.06
C PRO A 104 6.74 5.39 -3.25
N ALA A 105 6.30 6.63 -3.03
CA ALA A 105 6.45 7.68 -4.03
C ALA A 105 7.90 8.20 -4.01
N TYR A 106 8.42 8.51 -5.19
CA TYR A 106 9.74 9.12 -5.40
C TYR A 106 9.56 10.62 -5.59
N GLU A 107 9.32 11.34 -4.50
CA GLU A 107 9.00 12.77 -4.49
C GLU A 107 9.75 13.49 -3.36
N GLY A 108 9.99 14.79 -3.52
CA GLY A 108 10.72 15.58 -2.52
C GLY A 108 12.14 15.06 -2.28
N ASP A 109 12.50 14.84 -1.02
CA ASP A 109 13.87 14.48 -0.60
C ASP A 109 14.29 13.05 -0.99
N ASN A 110 13.35 12.22 -1.45
CA ASN A 110 13.62 10.85 -1.88
C ASN A 110 13.55 10.65 -3.41
N VAL A 111 13.37 11.71 -4.21
CA VAL A 111 13.18 11.64 -5.67
C VAL A 111 14.29 10.83 -6.38
N ASP A 112 15.54 10.98 -5.94
CA ASP A 112 16.71 10.28 -6.52
C ASP A 112 16.99 8.92 -5.84
N SER A 113 16.10 8.45 -4.98
CA SER A 113 16.30 7.21 -4.21
C SER A 113 15.90 5.95 -4.98
N TRP A 114 15.64 6.05 -6.29
CA TRP A 114 15.46 4.88 -7.14
C TRP A 114 16.83 4.22 -7.43
N PRO A 115 16.99 2.88 -7.36
CA PRO A 115 16.00 1.83 -7.07
C PRO A 115 15.95 1.44 -5.59
N LEU A 116 16.55 2.23 -4.70
CA LEU A 116 16.65 1.94 -3.27
C LEU A 116 15.26 1.70 -2.66
N LEU A 117 14.25 2.49 -3.04
CA LEU A 117 12.87 2.38 -2.55
C LEU A 117 11.96 1.52 -3.44
N ASP A 118 12.52 0.57 -4.21
CA ASP A 118 11.74 -0.28 -5.11
C ASP A 118 11.05 -1.42 -4.35
N TYR A 119 9.99 -1.06 -3.61
CA TYR A 119 9.17 -1.96 -2.81
C TYR A 119 7.69 -1.89 -3.21
N TRP A 120 6.96 -2.97 -2.94
CA TRP A 120 5.51 -3.04 -3.07
C TRP A 120 4.89 -3.34 -1.71
N LEU A 121 3.76 -2.71 -1.42
CA LEU A 121 2.99 -2.98 -0.21
C LEU A 121 2.31 -4.35 -0.32
N ASN A 122 2.62 -5.26 0.61
CA ASN A 122 1.96 -6.56 0.77
C ASN A 122 1.39 -6.72 2.16
N VAL A 123 0.70 -7.84 2.33
CA VAL A 123 0.38 -8.40 3.63
C VAL A 123 1.33 -9.56 3.96
N SER A 124 1.86 -9.52 5.18
CA SER A 124 2.72 -10.55 5.77
C SER A 124 1.93 -11.81 6.14
N ARG A 125 2.64 -12.89 6.54
CA ARG A 125 1.99 -14.13 7.00
C ARG A 125 1.06 -13.96 8.21
N ASN A 126 1.30 -12.92 9.02
CA ASN A 126 0.53 -12.65 10.23
C ASN A 126 -0.57 -11.60 9.99
N GLY A 127 -0.79 -11.18 8.74
CA GLY A 127 -1.81 -10.20 8.39
C GLY A 127 -1.36 -8.74 8.43
N TYR A 128 -0.15 -8.44 8.92
CA TYR A 128 0.34 -7.06 8.96
C TYR A 128 0.74 -6.55 7.58
N LEU A 129 0.55 -5.25 7.37
CA LEU A 129 0.92 -4.57 6.14
C LEU A 129 2.38 -4.13 6.17
N GLY A 130 3.14 -4.50 5.14
CA GLY A 130 4.54 -4.13 5.00
C GLY A 130 4.99 -4.07 3.54
N PHE A 131 6.03 -3.32 3.29
CA PHE A 131 6.69 -3.13 2.01
C PHE A 131 7.78 -4.18 1.82
N TYR A 132 7.73 -4.88 0.69
CA TYR A 132 8.69 -5.93 0.34
C TYR A 132 9.37 -5.61 -0.97
N THR A 133 10.63 -6.03 -1.11
CA THR A 133 11.44 -5.75 -2.31
C THR A 133 10.71 -6.17 -3.58
N ALA A 134 10.60 -5.25 -4.53
CA ALA A 134 10.02 -5.50 -5.83
C ALA A 134 11.01 -6.24 -6.72
N ARG A 135 10.59 -7.40 -7.24
CA ARG A 135 11.34 -8.12 -8.27
C ARG A 135 10.90 -7.75 -9.68
N SER A 136 9.86 -6.92 -9.79
CA SER A 136 9.24 -6.53 -11.05
C SER A 136 9.14 -5.00 -11.15
N PRO A 137 9.33 -4.42 -12.36
CA PRO A 137 9.10 -2.99 -12.57
C PRO A 137 7.66 -2.60 -12.23
N ALA A 138 7.49 -1.39 -11.69
CA ALA A 138 6.18 -0.80 -11.44
C ALA A 138 5.34 -0.67 -12.73
N GLY A 139 4.02 -0.83 -12.62
CA GLY A 139 3.10 -0.67 -13.75
C GLY A 139 3.19 -1.77 -14.81
N LYS A 140 3.70 -2.96 -14.47
CA LYS A 140 3.81 -4.07 -15.42
C LYS A 140 2.56 -4.94 -15.41
N CYS A 141 1.83 -4.95 -16.53
CA CYS A 141 0.77 -5.90 -16.79
C CYS A 141 1.32 -7.34 -16.86
N VAL A 142 0.75 -8.27 -16.10
CA VAL A 142 1.01 -9.71 -16.24
C VAL A 142 -0.22 -10.36 -16.86
N THR A 143 -0.07 -10.85 -18.09
CA THR A 143 -1.13 -11.49 -18.88
C THR A 143 -1.25 -13.00 -18.63
N GLU A 144 -0.48 -13.55 -17.69
CA GLU A 144 -0.45 -14.99 -17.41
C GLU A 144 -1.28 -15.37 -16.18
N GLN A 145 -1.93 -16.53 -16.28
CA GLN A 145 -2.89 -17.04 -15.31
C GLN A 145 -2.21 -17.38 -13.97
N ALA A 146 -2.84 -16.96 -12.87
CA ALA A 146 -2.40 -17.37 -11.55
C ALA A 146 -2.65 -18.85 -11.32
N ARG A 147 -1.59 -19.57 -10.94
CA ARG A 147 -1.67 -20.94 -10.44
C ARG A 147 -1.53 -20.92 -8.93
N LEU A 148 -2.53 -21.45 -8.24
CA LEU A 148 -2.46 -21.73 -6.81
C LEU A 148 -1.73 -23.06 -6.64
N GLU A 149 -0.57 -23.05 -5.97
CA GLU A 149 0.09 -24.27 -5.50
C GLU A 149 -0.14 -24.41 -3.99
N VAL A 150 -0.94 -25.39 -3.59
CA VAL A 150 -1.05 -25.79 -2.18
C VAL A 150 -0.02 -26.88 -1.93
N ARG A 151 0.86 -26.69 -0.93
CA ARG A 151 1.75 -27.72 -0.41
C ARG A 151 1.22 -28.20 0.92
N ASP A 152 0.92 -29.50 1.01
CA ASP A 152 0.64 -30.14 2.30
C ASP A 152 1.97 -30.58 2.98
N PRO A 153 1.94 -30.95 4.28
CA PRO A 153 3.11 -31.43 5.02
C PRO A 153 3.69 -32.77 4.50
N PHE A 154 3.01 -33.43 3.58
CA PHE A 154 3.36 -34.74 3.02
C PHE A 154 3.92 -34.63 1.58
N GLY A 155 4.06 -33.42 1.04
CA GLY A 155 4.76 -33.14 -0.22
C GLY A 155 3.89 -33.21 -1.49
N VAL A 156 2.56 -33.28 -1.38
CA VAL A 156 1.69 -33.32 -2.56
C VAL A 156 1.54 -31.92 -3.16
N ARG A 157 1.74 -31.81 -4.49
CA ARG A 157 1.53 -30.59 -5.29
C ARG A 157 0.21 -30.70 -6.05
N ALA A 158 -0.78 -29.91 -5.68
CA ALA A 158 -2.02 -29.76 -6.46
C ALA A 158 -2.11 -28.34 -7.02
N GLY A 159 -2.37 -28.22 -8.33
CA GLY A 159 -2.58 -26.95 -9.04
C GLY A 159 -3.97 -26.90 -9.67
N MET A 160 -4.68 -25.76 -9.56
CA MET A 160 -6.05 -25.59 -10.06
C MET A 160 -6.20 -24.31 -10.91
N THR A 161 -7.15 -24.31 -11.85
CA THR A 161 -7.51 -23.18 -12.76
C THR A 161 -9.02 -22.88 -12.66
N LEU A 162 -9.44 -21.60 -12.69
CA LEU A 162 -10.83 -21.15 -12.45
C LEU A 162 -11.42 -20.31 -13.63
N PRO A 163 -12.74 -20.42 -13.95
CA PRO A 163 -13.44 -19.65 -15.00
C PRO A 163 -14.17 -18.37 -14.50
N ILE A 164 -14.72 -17.57 -15.42
CA ILE A 164 -15.14 -16.14 -15.28
C ILE A 164 -16.68 -15.92 -15.30
N ASP A 165 -17.19 -15.28 -14.22
CA ASP A 165 -18.37 -14.38 -13.95
C ASP A 165 -19.80 -14.67 -14.49
N PRO A 166 -20.93 -14.31 -13.79
CA PRO A 166 -21.20 -13.06 -13.00
C PRO A 166 -22.05 -13.22 -11.68
N PRO A 167 -22.66 -12.14 -11.12
CA PRO A 167 -22.16 -11.17 -10.12
C PRO A 167 -22.26 -11.68 -8.66
N PHE A 168 -21.52 -11.12 -7.68
CA PHE A 168 -21.96 -10.03 -6.77
C PHE A 168 -21.02 -10.00 -5.57
N GLU A 169 -20.93 -8.85 -4.85
CA GLU A 169 -20.16 -8.72 -3.61
C GLU A 169 -18.67 -9.05 -3.78
N ILE A 170 -17.80 -8.50 -2.93
CA ILE A 170 -16.35 -8.80 -3.00
C ILE A 170 -16.14 -10.20 -2.39
N ALA A 171 -16.60 -11.24 -3.09
CA ALA A 171 -16.49 -12.65 -2.75
C ALA A 171 -15.32 -13.33 -3.48
N THR A 172 -14.68 -12.65 -4.44
CA THR A 172 -13.43 -13.10 -5.05
C THR A 172 -12.28 -12.71 -4.13
N PRO A 173 -11.61 -13.67 -3.48
CA PRO A 173 -10.48 -13.33 -2.66
C PRO A 173 -9.34 -12.92 -3.59
N LEU A 174 -8.90 -11.67 -3.44
CA LEU A 174 -7.91 -11.00 -4.29
C LEU A 174 -6.58 -11.79 -4.40
N TYR A 175 -6.34 -12.82 -3.55
CA TYR A 175 -5.16 -13.71 -3.58
C TYR A 175 -5.05 -14.49 -4.90
N THR A 176 -6.16 -14.64 -5.62
CA THR A 176 -6.18 -15.22 -6.97
C THR A 176 -5.43 -14.37 -7.99
N LEU A 177 -4.99 -13.17 -7.62
CA LEU A 177 -4.14 -12.30 -8.41
C LEU A 177 -2.66 -12.32 -7.94
N THR A 178 -2.30 -12.98 -6.83
CA THR A 178 -0.95 -12.84 -6.23
C THR A 178 0.06 -13.94 -6.60
N CYS A 179 -0.35 -15.18 -6.91
CA CYS A 179 0.60 -16.30 -7.02
C CYS A 179 1.40 -16.40 -8.34
N SER A 180 1.24 -15.47 -9.28
CA SER A 180 2.03 -15.44 -10.53
C SER A 180 2.56 -14.06 -10.95
N ARG A 181 2.32 -13.00 -10.15
CA ARG A 181 2.16 -11.64 -10.71
C ARG A 181 3.13 -10.55 -10.27
N GLY A 182 4.16 -10.84 -9.49
CA GLY A 182 5.25 -9.89 -9.22
C GLY A 182 4.92 -8.67 -8.35
N THR A 183 3.64 -8.33 -8.13
CA THR A 183 3.14 -7.28 -7.20
C THR A 183 1.68 -7.59 -6.80
N PRO A 184 1.23 -7.24 -5.58
CA PRO A 184 -0.13 -7.45 -5.13
C PRO A 184 -0.97 -6.19 -5.38
N LEU A 185 -2.26 -6.38 -5.60
CA LEU A 185 -3.17 -5.30 -5.96
C LEU A 185 -4.22 -5.08 -4.87
N TRP A 186 -4.32 -3.82 -4.45
CA TRP A 186 -5.21 -3.31 -3.43
C TRP A 186 -6.51 -2.79 -4.06
N HIS A 187 -7.57 -2.69 -3.27
CA HIS A 187 -8.86 -2.20 -3.74
C HIS A 187 -9.42 -1.13 -2.80
N VAL A 188 -9.91 -0.05 -3.38
CA VAL A 188 -10.62 1.04 -2.72
C VAL A 188 -11.91 1.26 -3.50
N PRO A 189 -13.03 0.62 -3.11
CA PRO A 189 -14.25 0.59 -3.91
C PRO A 189 -14.85 1.96 -4.19
N GLU A 190 -14.67 2.91 -3.27
CA GLU A 190 -15.25 4.25 -3.34
C GLU A 190 -14.41 5.23 -4.18
N LEU A 191 -13.23 4.81 -4.66
CA LEU A 191 -12.30 5.66 -5.37
C LEU A 191 -12.43 5.50 -6.89
N ASP A 192 -12.73 6.60 -7.58
CA ASP A 192 -12.56 6.73 -9.03
C ASP A 192 -11.30 7.56 -9.33
N PRO A 193 -10.22 6.93 -9.84
CA PRO A 193 -8.97 7.62 -10.15
C PRO A 193 -9.04 8.48 -11.42
N ALA A 194 -10.12 8.42 -12.21
CA ALA A 194 -10.24 9.19 -13.45
C ALA A 194 -10.48 10.69 -13.23
N ASP A 195 -11.07 11.07 -12.10
CA ASP A 195 -11.55 12.43 -11.82
C ASP A 195 -10.78 13.10 -10.67
N LEU A 196 -9.57 12.63 -10.35
CA LEU A 196 -8.76 13.16 -9.24
C LEU A 196 -8.02 14.45 -9.59
N GLU A 197 -8.09 15.42 -8.69
CA GLU A 197 -7.34 16.68 -8.75
C GLU A 197 -6.30 16.77 -7.62
N ALA A 198 -5.23 17.54 -7.86
CA ALA A 198 -4.23 17.81 -6.83
C ALA A 198 -4.85 18.58 -5.66
N GLY A 199 -4.62 18.12 -4.43
CA GLY A 199 -5.21 18.69 -3.22
C GLY A 199 -6.57 18.11 -2.84
N ASP A 200 -7.13 17.18 -3.63
CA ASP A 200 -8.35 16.48 -3.26
C ASP A 200 -8.18 15.73 -1.95
N VAL A 201 -9.16 15.91 -1.06
CA VAL A 201 -9.25 15.21 0.22
C VAL A 201 -10.42 14.25 0.16
N LEU A 202 -10.11 12.96 0.03
CA LEU A 202 -11.08 11.89 -0.04
C LEU A 202 -11.17 11.20 1.31
N THR A 203 -12.30 11.39 2.00
CA THR A 203 -12.56 10.79 3.29
C THR A 203 -13.50 9.59 3.16
N ASN A 204 -13.48 8.76 4.20
CA ASN A 204 -14.41 7.67 4.47
C ASN A 204 -14.25 6.43 3.59
N LEU A 205 -13.11 6.31 2.91
CA LEU A 205 -12.78 5.21 2.02
C LEU A 205 -12.59 3.91 2.80
N THR A 206 -12.73 2.78 2.12
CA THR A 206 -12.39 1.47 2.66
C THR A 206 -11.20 0.87 1.91
N LEU A 207 -10.13 0.53 2.64
CA LEU A 207 -8.97 -0.14 2.07
C LEU A 207 -9.12 -1.65 2.20
N HIS A 208 -9.09 -2.34 1.06
CA HIS A 208 -9.13 -3.80 0.99
C HIS A 208 -7.78 -4.36 0.56
N SER A 209 -7.33 -5.35 1.32
CA SER A 209 -6.09 -6.06 1.07
C SER A 209 -6.14 -6.85 -0.23
N PRO A 210 -4.97 -7.25 -0.77
CA PRO A 210 -4.87 -8.16 -1.88
C PRO A 210 -5.45 -9.54 -1.60
N TRP A 211 -6.10 -9.79 -0.46
CA TRP A 211 -6.86 -11.01 -0.18
C TRP A 211 -8.36 -10.77 0.00
N GLY A 212 -8.84 -9.54 -0.28
CA GLY A 212 -10.25 -9.14 -0.18
C GLY A 212 -10.67 -8.64 1.19
N ARG A 213 -9.76 -8.68 2.17
CA ARG A 213 -10.09 -8.35 3.56
C ARG A 213 -9.97 -6.86 3.79
N ARG A 214 -10.94 -6.31 4.53
CA ARG A 214 -10.86 -4.93 4.95
C ARG A 214 -9.74 -4.77 5.97
N VAL A 215 -8.86 -3.80 5.72
CA VAL A 215 -7.76 -3.45 6.62
C VAL A 215 -8.33 -2.89 7.93
N ARG A 216 -7.62 -3.17 9.03
CA ARG A 216 -7.96 -2.80 10.41
C ARG A 216 -6.72 -2.26 11.10
N ARG A 217 -6.93 -1.51 12.19
CA ARG A 217 -5.85 -1.00 13.04
C ARG A 217 -5.72 -1.85 14.29
N VAL A 218 -4.56 -2.46 14.52
CA VAL A 218 -4.29 -3.31 15.71
C VAL A 218 -3.58 -2.53 16.82
N ALA A 219 -2.79 -1.53 16.44
CA ALA A 219 -1.87 -0.80 17.34
C ALA A 219 -0.84 -1.74 18.00
N GLU A 220 0.27 -1.97 17.29
CA GLU A 220 1.48 -2.61 17.83
C GLU A 220 2.68 -1.70 17.58
N ASP A 221 3.73 -1.83 18.39
CA ASP A 221 4.90 -0.94 18.41
C ASP A 221 5.58 -0.74 17.05
N VAL A 222 5.45 -1.72 16.14
CA VAL A 222 6.17 -1.73 14.84
C VAL A 222 5.26 -1.93 13.62
N ALA A 223 4.02 -2.38 13.80
CA ALA A 223 3.09 -2.66 12.70
C ALA A 223 1.67 -2.30 13.11
N TYR A 224 1.12 -1.26 12.49
CA TYR A 224 -0.14 -0.68 12.97
C TYR A 224 -1.38 -1.24 12.27
N LEU A 225 -1.22 -1.67 11.02
CA LEU A 225 -2.30 -2.15 10.18
C LEU A 225 -2.22 -3.65 9.96
N ASN A 226 -3.39 -4.30 10.01
CA ASN A 226 -3.55 -5.72 9.82
C ASN A 226 -4.85 -6.01 9.07
N ASP A 227 -4.90 -7.07 8.25
CA ASP A 227 -6.11 -7.45 7.52
C ASP A 227 -6.82 -8.71 8.08
N HIS A 228 -6.35 -9.25 9.20
CA HIS A 228 -6.98 -10.33 9.98
C HIS A 228 -7.70 -9.80 11.23
N GLN A 229 -7.04 -8.96 12.01
CA GLN A 229 -7.46 -8.56 13.36
C GLN A 229 -7.35 -7.05 13.57
N GLY A 230 -7.91 -6.55 14.66
CA GLY A 230 -7.85 -5.13 15.05
C GLY A 230 -9.19 -4.39 14.95
N THR A 231 -9.13 -3.12 15.30
CA THR A 231 -10.26 -2.20 15.31
C THR A 231 -10.56 -1.72 13.90
N SER A 232 -11.84 -1.70 13.53
CA SER A 232 -12.27 -1.10 12.28
C SER A 232 -12.00 0.41 12.28
N GLY A 233 -11.86 0.97 11.10
CA GLY A 233 -11.70 2.40 10.88
C GLY A 233 -11.84 2.70 9.39
N ARG A 234 -11.61 3.95 9.00
CA ARG A 234 -11.69 4.35 7.60
C ARG A 234 -10.34 4.82 7.08
N PHE A 235 -10.24 4.85 5.77
CA PHE A 235 -9.09 5.30 5.04
C PHE A 235 -9.38 6.68 4.45
N SER A 236 -8.38 7.56 4.46
CA SER A 236 -8.43 8.83 3.75
C SER A 236 -7.23 8.95 2.81
N LEU A 237 -7.45 9.61 1.69
CA LEU A 237 -6.41 10.00 0.75
C LEU A 237 -6.37 11.52 0.64
N VAL A 238 -5.16 12.06 0.58
CA VAL A 238 -4.89 13.43 0.15
C VAL A 238 -4.09 13.34 -1.13
N ILE A 239 -4.70 13.68 -2.26
CA ILE A 239 -4.07 13.57 -3.57
C ILE A 239 -2.97 14.64 -3.68
N GLN A 240 -1.74 14.20 -3.93
CA GLN A 240 -0.61 15.10 -4.12
C GLN A 240 -0.49 15.48 -5.59
N ASN A 241 -0.30 14.47 -6.45
CA ASN A 241 -0.12 14.65 -7.87
C ASN A 241 -1.00 13.64 -8.64
N PRO A 242 -1.97 14.10 -9.45
CA PRO A 242 -2.68 13.23 -10.39
C PRO A 242 -1.80 12.91 -11.61
N CYS A 243 -2.14 11.84 -12.33
CA CYS A 243 -1.51 11.46 -13.60
C CYS A 243 0.00 11.19 -13.52
N VAL A 244 0.48 10.60 -12.42
CA VAL A 244 1.88 10.26 -12.19
C VAL A 244 2.19 8.86 -12.76
N PRO A 245 2.93 8.75 -13.87
CA PRO A 245 3.37 7.46 -14.38
C PRO A 245 4.34 6.79 -13.39
N PRO A 246 4.57 5.47 -13.50
CA PRO A 246 5.59 4.81 -12.69
C PRO A 246 6.94 5.51 -12.86
N HIS A 247 7.70 5.62 -11.78
CA HIS A 247 9.03 6.22 -11.84
C HIS A 247 9.82 5.53 -12.96
N PRO A 248 10.36 6.29 -13.94
CA PRO A 248 11.06 5.70 -15.05
C PRO A 248 12.23 4.92 -14.45
N LYS A 249 12.27 3.59 -14.67
CA LYS A 249 13.45 2.78 -14.38
C LYS A 249 14.60 3.45 -15.13
N PRO A 250 15.58 4.11 -14.47
CA PRO A 250 16.77 4.53 -15.16
C PRO A 250 17.31 3.26 -15.78
N LYS A 251 17.55 3.29 -17.09
CA LYS A 251 18.25 2.18 -17.73
C LYS A 251 19.51 1.95 -16.91
N ALA A 252 19.64 0.74 -16.36
CA ALA A 252 20.88 0.29 -15.74
C ALA A 252 22.01 0.43 -16.76
#